data_AF-A0A7W7Z9A0-F1
#
_entry.id   AF-A0A7W7Z9A0-F1
#
_cell.length_a   1.000
_cell.length_b   1.000
_cell.length_c   1.000
_cell.angle_alpha   90.00
_cell.angle_beta   90.00
_cell.angle_gamma   90.00
#
_symmetry.space_group_name_H-M   'P 1'
#
loop_
_entity.id
_entity.type
_entity.pdbx_description
1 polymer ?
#
loop_
_entity_poly.entity_id
_entity_poly.type
_entity_poly.pdbx_seq_one_letter_code
_entity_poly.pdbx_strand_id
1 'polypeptide(L)'
;MVNGQKVSSPIRQEIVSICGVVAGEYTVNIYHFAALTGQPVPATVKVEKLNPTVQVVYYDTLELDHGGYEVTAVRFVLDRAGKVLEVNRNNKSLVQTLRKPRNAG
;
A
#
# COMPACT_ATOMS: atom_id res chain seq x y z
N MET A 1 -4.72 18.33 -19.21
CA MET A 1 -5.06 19.01 -20.48
C MET A 1 -4.47 18.16 -21.60
N VAL A 2 -5.28 17.63 -22.49
CA VAL A 2 -4.81 17.04 -23.76
C VAL A 2 -5.49 17.86 -24.86
N ASN A 3 -4.71 18.42 -25.78
CA ASN A 3 -5.21 19.33 -26.82
C ASN A 3 -6.08 20.51 -26.30
N GLY A 4 -5.68 21.13 -25.19
CA GLY A 4 -6.39 22.32 -24.65
C GLY A 4 -7.72 22.04 -23.94
N GLN A 5 -8.18 20.79 -23.89
CA GLN A 5 -9.37 20.40 -23.12
C GLN A 5 -9.00 19.79 -21.77
N LYS A 6 -9.76 20.17 -20.73
CA LYS A 6 -9.69 19.57 -19.39
C LYS A 6 -10.29 18.17 -19.45
N VAL A 7 -9.46 17.18 -19.75
CA VAL A 7 -9.82 15.76 -19.63
C VAL A 7 -9.71 15.38 -18.15
N SER A 8 -10.81 14.98 -17.54
CA SER A 8 -10.82 14.38 -16.20
C SER A 8 -10.22 12.97 -16.30
N SER A 9 -9.23 12.65 -15.46
CA SER A 9 -8.73 11.28 -15.38
C SER A 9 -9.77 10.42 -14.65
N PRO A 10 -10.32 9.38 -15.29
CA PRO A 10 -11.24 8.46 -14.61
C PRO A 10 -10.52 7.60 -13.57
N ILE A 11 -9.18 7.51 -13.62
CA ILE A 11 -8.38 6.63 -12.78
C ILE A 11 -7.67 7.45 -11.70
N ARG A 12 -7.97 7.12 -10.44
CA ARG A 12 -7.24 7.56 -9.24
C ARG A 12 -6.31 6.42 -8.83
N GLN A 13 -5.05 6.49 -9.23
CA GLN A 13 -4.08 5.41 -9.02
C GLN A 13 -2.75 5.99 -8.55
N GLU A 14 -2.13 5.29 -7.59
CA GLU A 14 -0.75 5.51 -7.15
C GLU A 14 0.07 4.25 -7.47
N ILE A 15 1.26 4.43 -8.03
CA ILE A 15 2.16 3.33 -8.40
C ILE A 15 3.49 3.59 -7.71
N VAL A 16 3.96 2.60 -6.94
CA VAL A 16 5.26 2.63 -6.29
C VAL A 16 6.10 1.46 -6.81
N SER A 17 7.29 1.79 -7.32
CA SER A 17 8.27 0.79 -7.77
C SER A 17 9.45 0.75 -6.81
N ILE A 18 9.79 -0.45 -6.33
CA ILE A 18 10.97 -0.68 -5.50
C ILE A 18 12.05 -1.33 -6.38
N CYS A 19 13.20 -0.67 -6.50
CA CYS A 19 14.34 -1.15 -7.27
C CYS A 19 15.40 -1.76 -6.35
N GLY A 20 15.89 -2.96 -6.69
CA GLY A 20 16.80 -3.73 -5.84
C GLY A 20 16.05 -4.59 -4.80
N VAL A 21 16.79 -5.45 -4.10
CA VAL A 21 16.26 -6.32 -3.06
C VAL A 21 16.89 -5.95 -1.73
N VAL A 22 16.06 -5.60 -0.76
CA VAL A 22 16.45 -5.49 0.64
C VAL A 22 15.67 -6.53 1.42
N ALA A 23 16.39 -7.40 2.13
CA ALA A 23 15.73 -8.41 2.96
C ALA A 23 15.03 -7.73 4.14
N GLY A 24 13.84 -8.21 4.50
CA GLY A 24 13.08 -7.68 5.61
C GLY A 24 11.58 -7.70 5.38
N GLU A 25 10.85 -7.13 6.35
CA GLU A 25 9.41 -6.97 6.29
C GLU A 25 9.03 -5.69 5.55
N TYR A 26 8.13 -5.84 4.58
CA TYR A 26 7.46 -4.76 3.89
C TYR A 26 6.01 -4.70 4.36
N THR A 27 5.51 -3.50 4.62
CA THR A 27 4.13 -3.25 5.05
C THR A 27 3.50 -2.23 4.13
N VAL A 28 2.36 -2.56 3.54
CA VAL A 28 1.56 -1.63 2.72
C VAL A 28 0.30 -1.28 3.49
N ASN A 29 0.18 -0.01 3.88
CA ASN A 29 -1.00 0.54 4.49
C ASN A 29 -1.69 1.51 3.55
N ILE A 30 -3.02 1.58 3.65
CA ILE A 30 -3.84 2.60 3.02
C ILE A 30 -4.37 3.50 4.13
N TYR A 31 -4.31 4.81 3.90
CA TYR A 31 -4.80 5.81 4.84
C TYR A 31 -5.85 6.69 4.18
N HIS A 32 -7.09 6.63 4.67
CA HIS A 32 -8.17 7.50 4.22
C HIS A 32 -8.05 8.85 4.90
N PHE A 33 -7.35 9.81 4.29
CA PHE A 33 -7.07 11.10 4.95
C PHE A 33 -8.33 11.91 5.26
N ALA A 34 -9.22 12.12 4.27
CA ALA A 34 -10.43 12.91 4.44
C ALA A 34 -11.63 12.27 3.70
N ALA A 35 -12.66 11.89 4.45
CA ALA A 35 -13.90 11.32 3.93
C ALA A 35 -14.90 12.43 3.58
N LEU A 36 -14.64 13.17 2.49
CA LEU A 36 -15.46 14.32 2.10
C LEU A 36 -16.87 13.94 1.61
N THR A 37 -17.07 12.69 1.18
CA THR A 37 -18.33 12.18 0.62
C THR A 37 -19.20 11.48 1.65
N GLY A 38 -18.66 11.13 2.82
CA GLY A 38 -19.35 10.33 3.83
C GLY A 38 -19.69 8.90 3.40
N GLN A 39 -19.12 8.41 2.29
CA GLN A 39 -19.30 7.05 1.78
C GLN A 39 -18.00 6.26 1.92
N PRO A 40 -18.07 4.93 2.14
CA PRO A 40 -16.89 4.08 2.04
C PRO A 40 -16.21 4.22 0.68
N VAL A 41 -14.88 4.19 0.69
CA VAL A 41 -14.06 4.29 -0.51
C VAL A 41 -13.37 2.94 -0.75
N PRO A 42 -13.71 2.21 -1.82
CA PRO A 42 -12.99 1.00 -2.20
C PRO A 42 -11.61 1.36 -2.73
N ALA A 43 -10.57 0.70 -2.22
CA ALA A 43 -9.20 0.81 -2.71
C ALA A 43 -8.63 -0.57 -3.03
N THR A 44 -8.28 -0.77 -4.30
CA THR A 44 -7.63 -1.99 -4.76
C THR A 44 -6.12 -1.87 -4.64
N VAL A 45 -5.48 -2.83 -3.98
CA VAL A 45 -4.02 -2.92 -3.83
C VAL A 45 -3.52 -4.15 -4.56
N LYS A 46 -2.52 -3.95 -5.40
CA LYS A 46 -1.80 -5.02 -6.10
C LYS A 46 -0.31 -4.90 -5.83
N VAL A 47 0.31 -5.99 -5.40
CA VAL A 47 1.76 -6.09 -5.23
C VAL A 47 2.27 -7.19 -6.16
N GLU A 48 3.13 -6.80 -7.09
CA GLU A 48 3.73 -7.69 -8.08
C GLU A 48 5.25 -7.64 -7.98
N LYS A 49 5.88 -8.81 -7.96
CA LYS A 49 7.32 -8.96 -8.15
C LYS A 49 7.55 -9.23 -9.63
N LEU A 50 8.29 -8.35 -10.32
CA LEU A 50 8.43 -8.39 -11.78
C LEU A 50 9.55 -9.30 -12.29
N ASN A 51 10.72 -9.31 -11.63
CA ASN A 51 11.92 -10.03 -12.07
C ASN A 51 12.21 -11.25 -11.19
N PRO A 52 12.70 -12.38 -11.74
CA PRO A 52 12.91 -12.67 -13.17
C PRO A 52 11.61 -13.00 -13.93
N THR A 53 10.53 -13.28 -13.21
CA THR A 53 9.19 -13.53 -13.75
C THR A 53 8.16 -12.80 -12.90
N VAL A 54 7.06 -12.38 -13.53
CA VAL A 54 5.96 -11.70 -12.83
C VAL A 54 5.28 -12.67 -11.86
N GLN A 55 5.23 -12.30 -10.58
CA GLN A 55 4.54 -13.01 -9.52
C GLN A 55 3.63 -12.02 -8.78
N VAL A 56 2.34 -12.34 -8.70
CA VAL A 56 1.40 -11.61 -7.85
C VAL A 56 1.63 -12.06 -6.40
N VAL A 57 2.09 -11.14 -5.56
CA VAL A 57 2.30 -11.38 -4.13
C VAL A 57 1.00 -11.13 -3.36
N TYR A 58 0.24 -10.12 -3.79
CA TYR A 58 -1.03 -9.75 -3.18
C TYR A 58 -1.92 -9.03 -4.18
N TYR A 59 -3.22 -9.32 -4.12
CA TYR A 59 -4.24 -8.57 -4.83
C TYR A 59 -5.56 -8.63 -4.07
N ASP A 60 -6.07 -7.48 -3.63
CA ASP A 60 -7.38 -7.39 -2.98
C ASP A 60 -7.94 -5.96 -3.01
N THR A 61 -9.23 -5.82 -2.73
CA THR A 61 -9.91 -4.54 -2.55
C THR A 61 -10.31 -4.38 -1.09
N LEU A 62 -9.94 -3.25 -0.49
CA LEU A 62 -10.27 -2.89 0.88
C LEU A 62 -11.24 -1.72 0.89
N GLU A 63 -12.28 -1.82 1.72
CA GLU A 63 -13.23 -0.73 1.96
C GLU A 63 -12.67 0.19 3.05
N LEU A 64 -12.51 1.47 2.73
CA LEU A 64 -12.14 2.49 3.72
C LEU A 64 -13.38 3.29 4.11
N ASP A 65 -13.87 3.04 5.30
CA ASP A 65 -15.18 3.48 5.79
C ASP A 65 -15.23 4.96 6.21
N HIS A 66 -14.21 5.47 6.91
CA HIS A 66 -14.20 6.83 7.47
C HIS A 66 -12.84 7.53 7.38
N GLY A 67 -12.85 8.86 7.56
CA GLY A 67 -11.63 9.67 7.55
C GLY A 67 -10.75 9.39 8.77
N GLY A 68 -9.44 9.35 8.57
CA GLY A 68 -8.47 8.91 9.57
C GLY A 68 -8.29 7.39 9.67
N TYR A 69 -9.02 6.61 8.86
CA TYR A 69 -8.92 5.17 8.88
C TYR A 69 -7.63 4.69 8.19
N GLU A 70 -6.82 3.95 8.95
CA GLU A 70 -5.63 3.25 8.47
C GLU A 70 -5.89 1.75 8.44
N VAL A 71 -5.68 1.13 7.29
CA VAL A 71 -5.78 -0.32 7.14
C VAL A 71 -4.50 -0.88 6.53
N THR A 72 -4.03 -2.00 7.07
CA THR A 72 -2.92 -2.76 6.48
C THR A 72 -3.46 -3.66 5.37
N ALA A 73 -3.09 -3.37 4.13
CA ALA A 73 -3.47 -4.20 2.98
C ALA A 73 -2.69 -5.52 3.02
N VAL A 74 -1.37 -5.43 3.13
CA VAL A 74 -0.49 -6.60 3.15
C VAL A 74 0.80 -6.32 3.90
N ARG A 75 1.29 -7.37 4.58
CA ARG A 75 2.66 -7.48 5.05
C ARG A 75 3.29 -8.68 4.38
N PHE A 76 4.51 -8.49 3.88
CA PHE A 76 5.26 -9.58 3.28
C PHE A 76 6.73 -9.50 3.66
N VAL A 77 7.38 -10.65 3.75
CA VAL A 77 8.81 -10.74 4.08
C VAL A 77 9.58 -11.19 2.86
N LEU A 78 10.64 -10.45 2.53
CA LEU A 78 11.60 -10.84 1.50
C LEU A 78 12.90 -11.35 2.12
N ASP A 79 13.47 -12.40 1.53
CA ASP A 79 14.87 -12.78 1.78
C ASP A 79 15.84 -11.93 0.94
N ARG A 80 17.16 -12.19 1.11
CA ARG A 80 18.21 -11.47 0.37
C ARG A 80 18.21 -11.75 -1.14
N ALA A 81 17.59 -12.84 -1.59
CA ALA A 81 17.41 -13.17 -3.00
C ALA A 81 16.09 -12.61 -3.56
N GLY A 82 15.26 -11.98 -2.72
CA GLY A 82 13.98 -11.39 -3.08
C GLY A 82 12.85 -12.41 -3.10
N LYS A 83 13.05 -13.62 -2.55
CA LYS A 83 11.99 -14.61 -2.40
C LYS A 83 11.02 -14.13 -1.32
N VAL A 84 9.73 -14.21 -1.62
CA VAL A 84 8.67 -13.98 -0.63
C VAL A 84 8.63 -15.17 0.32
N LEU A 85 8.88 -14.92 1.60
CA LEU A 85 8.89 -15.94 2.65
C LEU A 85 7.54 -16.05 3.35
N GLU A 86 6.88 -14.91 3.58
CA GLU A 86 5.62 -14.84 4.30
C GLU A 86 4.75 -13.75 3.69
N VAL A 87 3.43 -13.97 3.67
CA VAL A 87 2.42 -12.97 3.34
C VAL A 87 1.30 -13.07 4.37
N ASN A 88 1.00 -11.97 5.06
CA ASN A 88 -0.09 -11.89 6.02
C ASN A 88 -0.79 -10.52 5.98
N ARG A 89 -1.88 -10.40 6.72
CA ARG A 89 -2.71 -9.18 6.81
C ARG A 89 -2.81 -8.67 8.24
N ASN A 90 -1.82 -9.00 9.08
CA ASN A 90 -1.83 -8.61 10.48
C ASN A 90 -1.66 -7.09 10.58
N ASN A 91 -2.63 -6.41 11.19
CA ASN A 91 -2.64 -4.95 11.32
C ASN A 91 -1.35 -4.41 11.94
N LYS A 92 -0.79 -3.36 11.33
CA LYS A 92 0.37 -2.62 11.83
C LYS A 92 0.22 -1.14 11.47
N SER A 93 -0.04 -0.28 12.45
CA SER A 93 -0.15 1.16 12.20
C SER A 93 1.21 1.79 11.92
N LEU A 94 1.36 2.41 10.75
CA LEU A 94 2.52 3.23 10.40
C LEU A 94 2.37 4.64 10.97
N VAL A 95 1.14 5.17 11.05
CA VAL A 95 0.87 6.50 11.62
C VAL A 95 1.28 6.58 13.10
N GLN A 96 0.95 5.56 13.90
CA GLN A 96 1.36 5.50 15.31
C GLN A 96 2.87 5.35 15.46
N THR A 97 3.49 4.54 14.58
CA THR A 97 4.95 4.33 14.59
C THR A 97 5.70 5.63 14.33
N LEU A 98 5.22 6.48 13.42
CA LEU A 98 5.81 7.80 13.15
C LEU A 98 5.60 8.80 14.29
N ARG A 99 4.52 8.66 15.07
CA ARG A 99 4.24 9.54 16.22
C ARG A 99 5.04 9.18 17.47
N LYS A 100 5.56 7.95 17.57
CA LYS A 100 6.38 7.53 18.72
C LYS A 100 7.79 8.10 18.52
N PRO A 101 8.23 9.10 19.31
CA PRO A 101 9.60 9.58 19.20
C PRO A 101 10.56 8.42 19.45
N ARG A 102 11.66 8.39 18.71
CA ARG A 102 12.70 7.35 18.76
C ARG A 102 13.48 7.43 20.07
N ASN A 103 12.80 7.22 21.19
CA ASN A 103 13.35 7.06 22.54
C ASN A 103 12.59 5.91 23.20
N ALA A 104 13.01 4.68 22.91
CA ALA A 104 12.62 3.51 23.67
C ALA A 104 13.81 2.54 23.65
N GLY A 105 14.65 2.64 24.68
CA GLY A 105 15.71 1.68 25.01
C GLY A 105 17.01 1.89 24.28
#